data_AF-A0A5N5QAA3-F1
#
_entry.id   AF-A0A5N5QAA3-F1
#
_cell.length_a   1.000
_cell.length_b   1.000
_cell.length_c   1.000
_cell.angle_alpha   90.00
_cell.angle_beta   90.00
_cell.angle_gamma   90.00
#
_symmetry.space_group_name_H-M   'P 1'
#
loop_
_entity.id
_entity.type
_entity.pdbx_description
1 polymer ?
#
loop_
_entity_poly.entity_id
_entity_poly.type
_entity_poly.pdbx_seq_one_letter_code
_entity_poly.pdbx_strand_id
1 'polypeptide(L)'
;MVGRGALNIAGHNQTYFFHGDKYVKINWAPDQYDDSIQYGPTEFAKEWPTLKEAEFAQVDAILPIPGHQYRSYFFCGSRYARIEFTPSQSGDQILGGVRPIKGNWLSLDKAGFTTVDGAIQVPGHSDQTYFFSGEHYIRVRWTEGVIDDELLEGPIPITRLWPQTGFNKIDTIIPWPGLSDGAYIFSGDEYVRIRSIDSSKDYTPPGQNSIVSANWASLRNAGFY
;
A
#
# COMPACT_ATOMS: atom_id res chain seq x y z
N MET A 1 -1.24 16.17 3.56
CA MET A 1 -0.27 15.39 2.77
C MET A 1 -1.05 14.72 1.66
N VAL A 2 -0.51 14.63 0.45
CA VAL A 2 -1.20 13.96 -0.66
C VAL A 2 -1.05 12.45 -0.47
N GLY A 3 -2.17 11.72 -0.51
CA GLY A 3 -2.22 10.29 -0.32
C GLY A 3 -1.56 9.53 -1.47
N ARG A 4 -0.87 8.45 -1.13
CA ARG A 4 -0.27 7.52 -2.10
C ARG A 4 -0.68 6.10 -1.74
N GLY A 5 -1.05 5.32 -2.74
CA GLY A 5 -1.43 3.93 -2.56
C GLY A 5 -0.90 3.09 -3.71
N ALA A 6 -0.60 1.82 -3.46
CA ALA A 6 -0.15 0.93 -4.52
C ALA A 6 -0.77 -0.46 -4.38
N LEU A 7 -1.09 -1.06 -5.52
CA LEU A 7 -1.74 -2.36 -5.61
C LEU A 7 -1.18 -3.14 -6.79
N ASN A 8 -0.47 -4.22 -6.49
CA ASN A 8 -0.04 -5.17 -7.51
C ASN A 8 -1.24 -5.91 -8.08
N ILE A 9 -1.20 -6.14 -9.39
CA ILE A 9 -2.24 -6.87 -10.10
C ILE A 9 -1.87 -8.34 -10.10
N ALA A 10 -2.68 -9.17 -9.43
CA ALA A 10 -2.40 -10.60 -9.30
C ALA A 10 -2.19 -11.27 -10.67
N GLY A 11 -1.12 -12.06 -10.80
CA GLY A 11 -0.79 -12.76 -12.05
C GLY A 11 -0.14 -11.89 -13.13
N HIS A 12 0.09 -10.60 -12.86
CA HIS A 12 0.74 -9.68 -13.78
C HIS A 12 1.92 -8.98 -13.13
N ASN A 13 2.94 -8.66 -13.94
CA ASN A 13 4.02 -7.75 -13.55
C ASN A 13 3.55 -6.30 -13.68
N GLN A 14 2.46 -5.96 -12.99
CA GLN A 14 1.78 -4.67 -13.11
C GLN A 14 1.31 -4.15 -11.76
N THR A 15 1.35 -2.83 -11.57
CA THR A 15 0.86 -2.16 -10.35
C THR A 15 0.02 -0.96 -10.71
N TYR A 16 -1.10 -0.81 -10.02
CA TYR A 16 -1.79 0.47 -9.92
C TYR A 16 -1.10 1.31 -8.85
N PHE A 17 -0.64 2.50 -9.22
CA PHE A 17 -0.06 3.46 -8.30
C PHE A 17 -0.95 4.70 -8.27
N PHE A 18 -1.41 5.08 -7.08
CA PHE A 18 -2.30 6.20 -6.83
C PHE A 18 -1.51 7.36 -6.21
N HIS A 19 -1.83 8.59 -6.62
CA HIS A 19 -1.31 9.82 -6.04
C HIS A 19 -2.37 10.91 -6.13
N GLY A 20 -2.85 11.38 -4.98
CA GLY A 20 -3.95 12.34 -4.94
C GLY A 20 -5.19 11.75 -5.60
N ASP A 21 -5.81 12.48 -6.53
CA ASP A 21 -7.00 12.06 -7.29
C ASP A 21 -6.68 11.23 -8.55
N LYS A 22 -5.40 10.95 -8.82
CA LYS A 22 -4.93 10.27 -10.03
C LYS A 22 -4.32 8.92 -9.76
N TYR A 23 -4.24 8.09 -10.79
CA TYR A 23 -3.47 6.87 -10.79
C TYR A 23 -2.79 6.60 -12.14
N VAL A 24 -1.76 5.76 -12.10
CA VAL A 24 -1.14 5.13 -13.26
C VAL A 24 -1.15 3.62 -13.11
N LYS A 25 -1.15 2.91 -14.24
CA LYS A 25 -0.86 1.48 -14.31
C LYS A 25 0.55 1.31 -14.86
N ILE A 26 1.44 0.73 -14.07
CA ILE A 26 2.87 0.59 -14.39
C ILE A 26 3.15 -0.86 -14.77
N ASN A 27 3.94 -1.07 -15.83
CA ASN A 27 4.56 -2.35 -16.13
C ASN A 27 5.89 -2.46 -15.38
N TRP A 28 6.10 -3.59 -14.71
CA TRP A 28 7.33 -3.87 -13.97
C TRP A 28 8.35 -4.56 -14.83
N ALA A 29 9.57 -4.02 -14.79
CA ALA A 29 10.77 -4.72 -15.19
C ALA A 29 11.70 -4.80 -13.96
N PRO A 30 11.49 -5.77 -13.05
CA PRO A 30 12.35 -5.93 -11.89
C PRO A 30 13.80 -6.10 -12.36
N ASP A 31 14.72 -5.43 -11.67
CA ASP A 31 16.18 -5.46 -11.92
C ASP A 31 16.68 -4.80 -13.23
N GLN A 32 15.82 -4.21 -14.06
CA GLN A 32 16.23 -3.52 -15.30
C GLN A 32 16.10 -1.98 -15.24
N TYR A 33 15.54 -1.41 -14.16
CA TYR A 33 15.25 0.03 -14.03
C TYR A 33 14.47 0.60 -15.23
N ASP A 34 13.60 -0.22 -15.82
CA ASP A 34 12.86 0.09 -17.05
C ASP A 34 11.35 -0.05 -16.82
N ASP A 35 10.87 0.57 -15.74
CA ASP A 35 9.44 0.66 -15.45
C ASP A 35 8.77 1.64 -16.43
N SER A 36 7.62 1.25 -16.97
CA SER A 36 6.91 2.05 -17.97
C SER A 36 5.45 2.23 -17.61
N ILE A 37 4.90 3.39 -17.97
CA ILE A 37 3.45 3.65 -17.85
C ILE A 37 2.74 2.84 -18.94
N GLN A 38 1.91 1.88 -18.53
CA GLN A 38 0.98 1.20 -19.42
C GLN A 38 -0.26 2.06 -19.70
N TYR A 39 -0.75 2.77 -18.67
CA TYR A 39 -1.96 3.56 -18.73
C TYR A 39 -1.96 4.68 -17.69
N GLY A 40 -2.60 5.81 -18.01
CA GLY A 40 -2.61 7.02 -17.18
C GLY A 40 -1.44 7.98 -17.48
N PRO A 41 -1.21 9.01 -16.64
CA PRO A 41 -1.98 9.35 -15.45
C PRO A 41 -3.40 9.80 -15.80
N THR A 42 -4.39 9.29 -15.07
CA THR A 42 -5.79 9.73 -15.20
C THR A 42 -6.44 9.80 -13.83
N GLU A 43 -7.54 10.54 -13.71
CA GLU A 43 -8.33 10.61 -12.48
C GLU A 43 -8.92 9.23 -12.18
N PHE A 44 -8.70 8.70 -10.97
CA PHE A 44 -9.24 7.38 -10.65
C PHE A 44 -10.77 7.39 -10.63
N ALA A 45 -11.42 8.52 -10.32
CA ALA A 45 -12.88 8.60 -10.28
C ALA A 45 -13.56 8.37 -11.63
N LYS A 46 -12.81 8.44 -12.74
CA LYS A 46 -13.30 8.11 -14.10
C LYS A 46 -13.28 6.62 -14.37
N GLU A 47 -12.26 5.93 -13.87
CA GLU A 47 -11.97 4.53 -14.21
C GLU A 47 -12.34 3.55 -13.08
N TRP A 48 -12.47 4.04 -11.85
CA TRP A 48 -12.85 3.29 -10.65
C TRP A 48 -14.18 3.84 -10.10
N PRO A 49 -15.34 3.39 -10.64
CA PRO A 49 -16.65 3.84 -10.18
C PRO A 49 -16.86 3.66 -8.68
N THR A 50 -16.27 2.63 -8.08
CA THR A 50 -16.32 2.36 -6.64
C THR A 50 -15.57 3.39 -5.81
N LEU A 51 -14.43 3.90 -6.27
CA LEU A 51 -13.72 4.98 -5.56
C LEU A 51 -14.50 6.31 -5.63
N LYS A 52 -15.19 6.55 -6.75
CA LYS A 52 -16.11 7.68 -6.89
C LYS A 52 -17.35 7.52 -6.00
N GLU A 53 -17.98 6.35 -6.00
CA GLU A 53 -19.11 6.01 -5.13
C GLU A 53 -18.74 6.13 -3.65
N ALA A 54 -17.50 5.76 -3.30
CA ALA A 54 -16.99 5.90 -1.94
C ALA A 54 -16.70 7.35 -1.52
N GLU A 55 -16.79 8.31 -2.45
CA GLU A 55 -16.40 9.72 -2.25
C GLU A 55 -14.97 9.86 -1.72
N PHE A 56 -14.06 9.02 -2.22
CA PHE A 56 -12.65 9.11 -1.89
C PHE A 56 -12.01 10.24 -2.68
N ALA A 57 -11.33 11.15 -1.97
CA ALA A 57 -10.57 12.22 -2.59
C ALA A 57 -9.16 11.75 -3.01
N GLN A 58 -8.66 10.68 -2.39
CA GLN A 58 -7.37 10.06 -2.65
C GLN A 58 -7.37 8.62 -2.13
N VAL A 59 -6.27 7.91 -2.36
CA VAL A 59 -6.00 6.60 -1.75
C VAL A 59 -4.72 6.72 -0.92
N ASP A 60 -4.83 6.50 0.39
CA ASP A 60 -3.71 6.63 1.35
C ASP A 60 -3.00 5.31 1.62
N ALA A 61 -3.71 4.19 1.47
CA ALA A 61 -3.16 2.85 1.61
C ALA A 61 -4.08 1.83 0.95
N ILE A 62 -3.51 0.70 0.54
CA ILE A 62 -4.25 -0.44 0.02
C ILE A 62 -3.75 -1.70 0.73
N LEU A 63 -4.68 -2.50 1.24
CA LEU A 63 -4.42 -3.83 1.79
C LEU A 63 -5.07 -4.89 0.89
N PRO A 64 -4.28 -5.63 0.08
CA PRO A 64 -4.78 -6.79 -0.65
C PRO A 64 -5.31 -7.85 0.32
N ILE A 65 -6.39 -8.54 -0.07
CA ILE A 65 -6.96 -9.62 0.74
C ILE A 65 -6.39 -10.96 0.27
N PRO A 66 -5.64 -11.69 1.12
CA PRO A 66 -5.09 -12.98 0.74
C PRO A 66 -6.17 -13.98 0.30
N GLY A 67 -5.87 -14.76 -0.73
CA GLY A 67 -6.83 -15.69 -1.33
C GLY A 67 -7.81 -15.05 -2.32
N HIS A 68 -7.84 -13.72 -2.44
CA HIS A 68 -8.69 -12.98 -3.38
C HIS A 68 -7.87 -12.12 -4.32
N GLN A 69 -7.80 -12.51 -5.59
CA GLN A 69 -6.93 -11.85 -6.60
C GLN A 69 -7.27 -10.37 -6.82
N TYR A 70 -8.54 -10.01 -6.70
CA TYR A 70 -9.03 -8.67 -7.01
C TYR A 70 -9.92 -8.10 -5.91
N ARG A 71 -9.56 -8.39 -4.65
CA ARG A 71 -10.24 -7.82 -3.50
C ARG A 71 -9.24 -7.16 -2.58
N SER A 72 -9.53 -5.94 -2.15
CA SER A 72 -8.64 -5.17 -1.29
C SER A 72 -9.41 -4.18 -0.44
N TYR A 73 -8.85 -3.81 0.71
CA TYR A 73 -9.28 -2.63 1.45
C TYR A 73 -8.53 -1.41 0.91
N PHE A 74 -9.26 -0.37 0.56
CA PHE A 74 -8.73 0.94 0.19
C PHE A 74 -9.00 1.91 1.34
N PHE A 75 -7.98 2.64 1.78
CA PHE A 75 -8.07 3.61 2.87
C PHE A 75 -8.01 5.05 2.32
N CYS A 76 -8.83 5.94 2.88
CA CYS A 76 -8.87 7.37 2.57
C CYS A 76 -9.26 8.16 3.82
N GLY A 77 -8.31 8.90 4.38
CA GLY A 77 -8.43 9.60 5.65
C GLY A 77 -8.82 8.64 6.77
N SER A 78 -9.92 8.94 7.46
CA SER A 78 -10.45 8.12 8.55
C SER A 78 -11.45 7.05 8.11
N ARG A 79 -11.55 6.78 6.80
CA ARG A 79 -12.51 5.84 6.22
C ARG A 79 -11.78 4.80 5.36
N TYR A 80 -12.46 3.68 5.13
CA TYR A 80 -12.02 2.65 4.22
C TYR A 80 -13.21 2.02 3.48
N ALA A 81 -12.91 1.40 2.34
CA ALA A 81 -13.85 0.63 1.56
C ALA A 81 -13.22 -0.71 1.22
N ARG A 82 -13.98 -1.80 1.36
CA ARG A 82 -13.57 -3.10 0.82
C ARG A 82 -14.09 -3.19 -0.60
N ILE A 83 -13.20 -3.29 -1.57
CA ILE A 83 -13.54 -3.25 -3.00
C ILE A 83 -13.15 -4.58 -3.62
N GLU A 84 -14.08 -5.19 -4.33
CA GLU A 84 -13.81 -6.21 -5.33
C GLU A 84 -13.78 -5.52 -6.69
N PHE A 85 -12.73 -5.72 -7.48
CA PHE A 85 -12.55 -5.05 -8.77
C PHE A 85 -12.27 -6.07 -9.88
N THR A 86 -12.42 -5.68 -11.14
CA THR A 86 -12.07 -6.53 -12.29
C THR A 86 -11.14 -5.77 -13.23
N PRO A 87 -9.87 -6.18 -13.37
CA PRO A 87 -8.95 -5.49 -14.26
C PRO A 87 -9.49 -5.42 -15.70
N SER A 88 -9.50 -4.22 -16.27
CA SER A 88 -9.90 -3.97 -17.66
C SER A 88 -11.37 -4.28 -17.98
N GLN A 89 -12.24 -4.43 -16.98
CA GLN A 89 -13.68 -4.63 -17.15
C GLN A 89 -14.47 -3.71 -16.22
N SER A 90 -15.75 -3.51 -16.53
CA SER A 90 -16.68 -2.93 -15.58
C SER A 90 -17.24 -4.03 -14.68
N GLY A 91 -17.40 -3.74 -13.39
CA GLY A 91 -17.90 -4.74 -12.44
C GLY A 91 -17.44 -4.54 -11.00
N ASP A 92 -16.62 -3.53 -10.73
CA ASP A 92 -16.16 -3.23 -9.39
C ASP A 92 -17.33 -3.00 -8.42
N GLN A 93 -17.21 -3.52 -7.20
CA GLN A 93 -18.23 -3.42 -6.16
C GLN A 93 -17.63 -3.08 -4.80
N ILE A 94 -18.34 -2.24 -4.04
CA ILE A 94 -18.05 -2.01 -2.62
C ILE A 94 -18.73 -3.08 -1.78
N LEU A 95 -17.95 -3.88 -1.08
CA LEU A 95 -18.40 -5.00 -0.24
C LEU A 95 -18.66 -4.57 1.20
N GLY A 96 -19.91 -4.20 1.51
CA GLY A 96 -20.34 -3.85 2.87
C GLY A 96 -20.26 -2.36 3.21
N GLY A 97 -20.18 -1.51 2.19
CA GLY A 97 -20.19 -0.05 2.26
C GLY A 97 -18.85 0.58 2.66
N VAL A 98 -18.80 1.91 2.60
CA VAL A 98 -17.70 2.71 3.16
C VAL A 98 -17.88 2.81 4.67
N ARG A 99 -16.81 2.54 5.42
CA ARG A 99 -16.84 2.50 6.88
C ARG A 99 -15.76 3.38 7.49
N PRO A 100 -16.00 3.98 8.67
CA PRO A 100 -14.92 4.60 9.43
C PRO A 100 -13.94 3.53 9.90
N ILE A 101 -12.66 3.88 9.97
CA ILE A 101 -11.63 3.04 10.62
C ILE A 101 -12.03 2.81 12.09
N LYS A 102 -12.42 3.89 12.77
CA LYS A 102 -12.87 3.85 14.15
C LYS A 102 -14.07 2.93 14.33
N GLY A 103 -13.95 1.98 15.25
CA GLY A 103 -14.96 0.98 15.60
C GLY A 103 -15.07 -0.19 14.61
N ASN A 104 -14.33 -0.20 13.50
CA ASN A 104 -14.32 -1.31 12.54
C ASN A 104 -12.93 -1.99 12.40
N TRP A 105 -11.86 -1.33 12.84
CA TRP A 105 -10.54 -1.92 13.05
C TRP A 105 -10.12 -1.70 14.51
N LEU A 106 -10.42 -2.67 15.37
CA LEU A 106 -10.24 -2.58 16.82
C LEU A 106 -8.77 -2.39 17.22
N SER A 107 -7.84 -2.94 16.44
CA SER A 107 -6.40 -2.81 16.67
C SER A 107 -5.90 -1.43 16.32
N LEU A 108 -6.43 -0.81 15.25
CA LEU A 108 -6.12 0.59 14.91
C LEU A 108 -6.63 1.53 16.00
N ASP A 109 -7.85 1.29 16.52
CA ASP A 109 -8.38 2.05 17.66
C ASP A 109 -7.53 1.92 18.92
N LYS A 110 -7.13 0.69 19.29
CA LYS A 110 -6.25 0.43 20.44
C LYS A 110 -4.89 1.13 20.30
N ALA A 111 -4.38 1.22 19.07
CA ALA A 111 -3.13 1.91 18.76
C ALA A 111 -3.28 3.44 18.64
N GLY A 112 -4.51 3.96 18.64
CA GLY A 112 -4.80 5.37 18.42
C GLY A 112 -4.64 5.84 16.97
N PHE A 113 -4.61 4.91 16.00
CA PHE A 113 -4.44 5.22 14.59
C PHE A 113 -5.78 5.63 13.99
N THR A 114 -5.88 6.88 13.53
CA THR A 114 -7.08 7.40 12.85
C THR A 114 -7.00 7.36 11.34
N THR A 115 -5.81 7.09 10.79
CA THR A 115 -5.51 6.99 9.35
C THR A 115 -4.51 5.86 9.13
N VAL A 116 -4.38 5.41 7.88
CA VAL A 116 -3.39 4.42 7.46
C VAL A 116 -2.60 5.01 6.30
N ASP A 117 -1.29 5.12 6.47
CA ASP A 117 -0.34 5.64 5.47
C ASP A 117 0.30 4.50 4.64
N GLY A 118 0.16 3.26 5.10
CA GLY A 118 0.63 2.07 4.38
C GLY A 118 0.15 0.78 5.03
N ALA A 119 0.07 -0.27 4.24
CA ALA A 119 -0.21 -1.62 4.72
C ALA A 119 0.61 -2.65 3.94
N ILE A 120 1.17 -3.64 4.62
CA ILE A 120 1.80 -4.79 3.96
C ILE A 120 1.53 -6.07 4.72
N GLN A 121 1.25 -7.15 3.98
CA GLN A 121 1.05 -8.47 4.55
C GLN A 121 2.33 -8.95 5.24
N VAL A 122 2.20 -9.61 6.39
CA VAL A 122 3.32 -10.29 7.01
C VAL A 122 3.64 -11.56 6.20
N PRO A 123 4.89 -11.76 5.75
CA PRO A 123 5.32 -12.97 5.06
C PRO A 123 4.92 -14.25 5.79
N GLY A 124 4.38 -15.22 5.04
CA GLY A 124 3.95 -16.50 5.62
C GLY A 124 2.66 -16.45 6.46
N HIS A 125 2.03 -15.29 6.63
CA HIS A 125 0.81 -15.12 7.41
C HIS A 125 -0.29 -14.42 6.60
N SER A 126 -1.24 -15.20 6.07
CA SER A 126 -2.41 -14.67 5.34
C SER A 126 -3.40 -13.91 6.23
N ASP A 127 -3.29 -14.04 7.54
CA ASP A 127 -4.14 -13.41 8.54
C ASP A 127 -3.46 -12.22 9.23
N GLN A 128 -2.24 -11.84 8.84
CA GLN A 128 -1.49 -10.78 9.52
C GLN A 128 -0.95 -9.69 8.60
N THR A 129 -1.01 -8.46 9.08
CA THR A 129 -0.62 -7.27 8.34
C THR A 129 0.11 -6.30 9.25
N TYR A 130 1.14 -5.64 8.72
CA TYR A 130 1.67 -4.41 9.30
C TYR A 130 0.87 -3.22 8.77
N PHE A 131 0.32 -2.39 9.67
CA PHE A 131 -0.25 -1.09 9.33
C PHE A 131 0.67 0.02 9.80
N PHE A 132 0.82 1.05 8.97
CA PHE A 132 1.67 2.21 9.23
C PHE A 132 0.82 3.47 9.34
N SER A 133 1.11 4.32 10.32
CA SER A 133 0.42 5.60 10.52
C SER A 133 1.36 6.60 11.20
N GLY A 134 1.62 7.73 10.54
CA GLY A 134 2.59 8.71 11.01
C GLY A 134 3.98 8.08 11.16
N GLU A 135 4.52 8.10 12.39
CA GLU A 135 5.85 7.56 12.68
C GLU A 135 5.86 6.12 13.24
N HIS A 136 4.70 5.48 13.33
CA HIS A 136 4.53 4.21 14.02
C HIS A 136 3.91 3.15 13.11
N TYR A 137 4.13 1.90 13.48
CA TYR A 137 3.46 0.75 12.90
C TYR A 137 2.85 -0.14 13.99
N ILE A 138 1.89 -0.96 13.57
CA ILE A 138 1.35 -2.08 14.35
C ILE A 138 1.35 -3.35 13.52
N ARG A 139 1.42 -4.51 14.18
CA ARG A 139 1.15 -5.83 13.58
C ARG A 139 -0.20 -6.30 14.07
N VAL A 140 -1.08 -6.66 13.14
CA VAL A 140 -2.47 -7.01 13.43
C VAL A 140 -2.77 -8.38 12.84
N ARG A 141 -3.49 -9.22 13.59
CA ARG A 141 -4.20 -10.38 13.05
C ARG A 141 -5.64 -10.00 12.73
N TRP A 142 -6.15 -10.36 11.57
CA TRP A 142 -7.50 -9.99 11.13
C TRP A 142 -8.17 -11.07 10.28
N THR A 143 -9.50 -11.02 10.25
CA THR A 143 -10.34 -11.83 9.37
C THR A 143 -11.14 -10.92 8.44
N GLU A 144 -11.21 -11.26 7.15
CA GLU A 144 -11.91 -10.42 6.17
C GLU A 144 -13.38 -10.19 6.54
N GLY A 145 -13.79 -8.92 6.66
CA GLY A 145 -15.17 -8.54 6.91
C GLY A 145 -15.69 -8.82 8.32
N VAL A 146 -14.83 -9.26 9.23
CA VAL A 146 -15.16 -9.50 10.65
C VAL A 146 -14.49 -8.43 11.50
N ILE A 147 -15.24 -7.88 12.47
CA ILE A 147 -14.74 -6.87 13.40
C ILE A 147 -14.28 -7.58 14.67
N ASP A 148 -13.15 -8.27 14.58
CA ASP A 148 -12.53 -9.06 15.66
C ASP A 148 -11.00 -9.02 15.65
N ASP A 149 -10.43 -8.05 14.94
CA ASP A 149 -8.98 -7.97 14.73
C ASP A 149 -8.21 -7.78 16.05
N GLU A 150 -7.04 -8.40 16.10
CA GLU A 150 -6.19 -8.50 17.28
C GLU A 150 -4.86 -7.76 17.06
N LEU A 151 -4.57 -6.83 17.96
CA LEU A 151 -3.29 -6.13 18.01
C LEU A 151 -2.22 -7.08 18.57
N LEU A 152 -1.35 -7.58 17.71
CA LEU A 152 -0.26 -8.49 18.09
C LEU A 152 0.96 -7.73 18.59
N GLU A 153 1.26 -6.58 17.99
CA GLU A 153 2.42 -5.76 18.31
C GLU A 153 2.15 -4.29 17.98
N GLY A 154 2.70 -3.38 18.78
CA GLY A 154 2.66 -1.94 18.53
C GLY A 154 1.73 -1.13 19.44
N PRO A 155 1.69 0.21 19.26
CA PRO A 155 2.42 0.97 18.25
C PRO A 155 3.93 1.03 18.54
N ILE A 156 4.77 0.71 17.55
CA ILE A 156 6.24 0.79 17.64
C ILE A 156 6.74 1.77 16.57
N PRO A 157 7.77 2.59 16.85
CA PRO A 157 8.37 3.47 15.84
C PRO A 157 8.86 2.70 14.60
N ILE A 158 8.61 3.23 13.41
CA ILE A 158 9.04 2.61 12.13
C ILE A 158 10.55 2.36 12.09
N THR A 159 11.32 3.23 12.74
CA THR A 159 12.79 3.11 12.89
C THR A 159 13.25 1.84 13.61
N ARG A 160 12.35 1.10 14.29
CA ARG A 160 12.65 -0.19 14.91
C ARG A 160 12.44 -1.38 13.98
N LEU A 161 11.51 -1.27 13.02
CA LEU A 161 11.22 -2.37 12.08
C LEU A 161 12.30 -2.47 11.01
N TRP A 162 12.61 -1.34 10.37
CA TRP A 162 13.61 -1.26 9.31
C TRP A 162 14.62 -0.14 9.62
N PRO A 163 15.43 -0.26 10.69
CA PRO A 163 16.40 0.77 11.09
C PRO A 163 17.36 1.18 9.97
N GLN A 164 17.66 0.26 9.06
CA GLN A 164 18.59 0.45 7.95
C GLN A 164 18.09 1.42 6.87
N THR A 165 16.78 1.70 6.78
CA THR A 165 16.22 2.66 5.82
C THR A 165 16.40 4.11 6.27
N GLY A 166 16.58 4.33 7.57
CA GLY A 166 16.55 5.67 8.16
C GLY A 166 15.16 6.34 8.11
N PHE A 167 14.13 5.67 7.59
CA PHE A 167 12.79 6.21 7.50
C PHE A 167 12.11 6.21 8.87
N ASN A 168 11.59 7.37 9.26
CA ASN A 168 10.66 7.50 10.38
C ASN A 168 9.21 7.49 9.93
N LYS A 169 8.92 7.64 8.63
CA LYS A 169 7.58 7.61 8.04
C LYS A 169 7.58 6.80 6.74
N ILE A 170 6.42 6.24 6.37
CA ILE A 170 6.17 5.60 5.08
C ILE A 170 5.02 6.32 4.38
N ASP A 171 5.15 6.56 3.08
CA ASP A 171 4.11 7.17 2.24
C ASP A 171 3.37 6.14 1.40
N THR A 172 4.05 5.07 0.98
CA THR A 172 3.45 3.92 0.30
C THR A 172 4.43 2.75 0.29
N ILE A 173 3.90 1.56 0.02
CA ILE A 173 4.68 0.33 -0.09
C ILE A 173 4.24 -0.40 -1.34
N ILE A 174 5.20 -0.88 -2.13
CA ILE A 174 4.91 -1.77 -3.23
C ILE A 174 5.55 -3.13 -2.97
N PRO A 175 4.77 -4.19 -2.73
CA PRO A 175 5.32 -5.54 -2.64
C PRO A 175 6.05 -5.89 -3.93
N TRP A 176 7.15 -6.61 -3.83
CA TRP A 176 7.92 -7.05 -4.99
C TRP A 176 7.14 -8.09 -5.79
N PRO A 177 6.76 -7.84 -7.06
CA PRO A 177 6.10 -8.86 -7.87
C PRO A 177 7.01 -10.09 -8.09
N GLY A 178 6.60 -11.25 -7.57
CA GLY A 178 7.35 -12.51 -7.69
C GLY A 178 8.34 -12.81 -6.55
N LEU A 179 8.48 -11.93 -5.55
CA LEU A 179 9.24 -12.23 -4.33
C LEU A 179 8.31 -12.03 -3.11
N SER A 180 7.95 -13.14 -2.46
CA SER A 180 6.93 -13.16 -1.39
C SER A 180 7.29 -12.35 -0.14
N ASP A 181 8.54 -11.96 0.01
CA ASP A 181 9.09 -11.27 1.18
C ASP A 181 9.77 -9.94 0.80
N GLY A 182 9.77 -9.56 -0.48
CA GLY A 182 10.40 -8.32 -0.95
C GLY A 182 9.41 -7.16 -1.03
N ALA A 183 9.92 -5.93 -0.87
CA ALA A 183 9.13 -4.73 -1.08
C ALA A 183 9.99 -3.52 -1.46
N TYR A 184 9.34 -2.51 -2.05
CA TYR A 184 9.86 -1.16 -2.20
C TYR A 184 9.10 -0.26 -1.21
N ILE A 185 9.84 0.36 -0.30
CA ILE A 185 9.30 1.24 0.74
C ILE A 185 9.61 2.68 0.35
N PHE A 186 8.59 3.54 0.33
CA PHE A 186 8.73 4.94 -0.12
C PHE A 186 8.51 5.90 1.05
N SER A 187 9.31 6.95 1.10
CA SER A 187 9.22 8.03 2.10
C SER A 187 9.75 9.33 1.51
N GLY A 188 8.88 10.33 1.37
CA GLY A 188 9.24 11.57 0.67
C GLY A 188 9.63 11.28 -0.78
N ASP A 189 10.77 11.82 -1.22
CA ASP A 189 11.28 11.61 -2.59
C ASP A 189 12.25 10.42 -2.69
N GLU A 190 12.36 9.63 -1.62
CA GLU A 190 13.28 8.51 -1.52
C GLU A 190 12.53 7.17 -1.43
N TYR A 191 13.18 6.10 -1.87
CA TYR A 191 12.71 4.75 -1.62
C TYR A 191 13.88 3.82 -1.31
N VAL A 192 13.54 2.72 -0.62
CA VAL A 192 14.45 1.62 -0.34
C VAL A 192 13.84 0.31 -0.84
N ARG A 193 14.67 -0.53 -1.44
CA ARG A 193 14.32 -1.91 -1.82
C ARG A 193 14.74 -2.86 -0.71
N ILE A 194 13.79 -3.58 -0.12
CA ILE A 194 14.06 -4.68 0.81
C ILE A 194 13.76 -6.01 0.15
N ARG A 195 14.54 -7.04 0.47
CA ARG A 195 14.33 -8.42 -0.02
C ARG A 195 13.59 -9.30 0.99
N SER A 196 13.52 -8.86 2.25
CA SER A 196 12.80 -9.51 3.32
C SER A 196 12.17 -8.45 4.23
N ILE A 197 10.86 -8.51 4.39
CA ILE A 197 10.02 -7.68 5.25
C ILE A 197 10.26 -8.04 6.72
N ASP A 198 10.39 -9.35 7.00
CA ASP A 198 10.53 -9.87 8.36
C ASP A 198 11.99 -9.96 8.86
N SER A 199 12.99 -9.84 7.97
CA SER A 199 14.38 -9.82 8.40
C SER A 199 14.93 -8.40 8.48
N SER A 200 15.23 -7.97 9.70
CA SER A 200 16.07 -6.79 9.98
C SER A 200 17.52 -6.94 9.49
N LYS A 201 17.84 -8.08 8.88
CA LYS A 201 19.18 -8.48 8.42
C LYS A 201 19.31 -8.51 6.91
N ASP A 202 18.25 -8.25 6.14
CA ASP A 202 18.41 -8.19 4.69
C ASP A 202 19.19 -6.94 4.31
N TYR A 203 20.31 -7.18 3.63
CA TYR A 203 21.31 -6.18 3.31
C TYR A 203 20.72 -5.18 2.31
N THR A 204 20.21 -4.07 2.82
CA THR A 204 20.27 -2.80 2.13
C THR A 204 21.59 -2.15 2.53
N PRO A 205 22.58 -2.03 1.62
CA PRO A 205 23.80 -1.31 1.91
C PRO A 205 23.47 0.08 2.48
N PRO A 206 24.17 0.54 3.54
CA PRO A 206 23.97 1.88 4.06
C PRO A 206 24.11 2.93 2.95
N GLY A 207 23.15 3.86 2.85
CA GLY A 207 23.17 4.95 1.86
C GLY A 207 22.44 4.67 0.53
N GLN A 208 21.62 3.61 0.46
CA GLN A 208 20.82 3.27 -0.72
C GLN A 208 19.38 3.84 -0.67
N ASN A 209 19.21 5.04 -0.12
CA ASN A 209 17.96 5.78 -0.35
C ASN A 209 18.02 6.30 -1.78
N SER A 210 17.43 5.54 -2.68
CA SER A 210 17.39 5.89 -4.09
C SER A 210 16.35 6.98 -4.29
N ILE A 211 16.70 8.02 -5.05
CA ILE A 211 15.73 9.06 -5.43
C ILE A 211 14.68 8.40 -6.35
N VAL A 212 13.40 8.57 -6.00
CA VAL A 212 12.29 7.96 -6.74
C VAL A 212 12.32 8.43 -8.19
N SER A 213 12.38 9.74 -8.40
CA SER A 213 12.38 10.34 -9.75
C SER A 213 13.61 9.95 -10.58
N ALA A 214 14.70 9.47 -9.98
CA ALA A 214 15.87 8.99 -10.72
C ALA A 214 15.73 7.53 -11.19
N ASN A 215 14.96 6.69 -10.48
CA ASN A 215 14.92 5.24 -10.71
C ASN A 215 13.54 4.69 -11.08
N TRP A 216 12.49 5.49 -10.94
CA TRP A 216 11.12 5.18 -11.35
C TRP A 216 10.72 6.13 -12.46
N ALA A 217 11.10 5.79 -13.68
CA ALA A 217 10.83 6.64 -14.83
C ALA A 217 9.32 6.83 -15.03
N SER A 218 8.53 5.79 -14.76
CA SER A 218 7.07 5.88 -14.86
C SER A 218 6.47 6.86 -13.84
N LEU A 219 6.91 6.83 -12.58
CA LEU A 219 6.39 7.70 -11.54
C LEU A 219 6.80 9.17 -11.75
N ARG A 220 8.04 9.41 -12.18
CA ARG A 220 8.50 10.75 -12.59
C ARG A 220 7.68 11.27 -13.77
N ASN A 221 7.52 10.46 -14.82
CA ASN A 221 6.80 10.88 -16.04
C ASN A 221 5.31 11.11 -15.77
N ALA A 222 4.74 10.44 -14.76
CA ALA A 222 3.38 10.68 -14.28
C ALA A 222 3.24 11.97 -13.46
N GLY A 223 4.36 12.56 -13.01
CA GLY A 223 4.39 13.73 -12.13
C GLY A 223 3.98 13.41 -10.69
N PHE A 224 4.22 12.18 -10.23
CA PHE A 224 3.88 11.73 -8.87
C PHE A 224 5.03 11.90 -7.86
N TYR A 225 6.25 12.14 -8.39
CA TYR A 225 7.50 12.47 -7.69
C TYR A 225 8.38 13.34 -8.61
#